data_AF-D1B135-F1
#
_entry.id   AF-D1B135-F1
#
_cell.length_a   1.000
_cell.length_b   1.000
_cell.length_c   1.000
_cell.angle_alpha   90.00
_cell.angle_beta   90.00
_cell.angle_gamma   90.00
#
_symmetry.space_group_name_H-M   'P 1'
#
loop_
_entity.id
_entity.type
_entity.pdbx_description
1 polymer ?
#
loop_
_entity_poly.entity_id
_entity_poly.type
_entity_poly.pdbx_seq_one_letter_code
_entity_poly.pdbx_strand_id
1 'polypeptide(L)' 'MINTPINKEESIAILDEYKNKLTPEQYRNIEWMIGHLSIEGMFPNRVEIDRAVRTETKIITYEEATAEILNIRGA' A
#
# COMPACT_ATOMS: atom_id res chain seq x y z
N MET A 1 -3.67 -0.24 18.58
CA MET A 1 -3.95 -1.30 17.58
C MET A 1 -2.79 -2.27 17.64
N ILE A 2 -3.07 -3.56 17.81
CA ILE A 2 -2.02 -4.58 17.91
C ILE A 2 -1.51 -4.78 16.48
N ASN A 3 -0.26 -4.40 16.22
CA ASN A 3 0.44 -4.70 14.96
C ASN A 3 0.70 -6.20 14.91
N THR A 4 -0.30 -6.97 14.47
CA THR A 4 -0.05 -8.34 14.01
C THR A 4 0.97 -8.26 12.88
N PRO A 5 2.03 -9.09 12.89
CA PRO A 5 2.98 -9.10 11.79
C PRO A 5 2.23 -9.47 10.51
N ILE A 6 2.21 -8.55 9.56
CA ILE A 6 1.57 -8.73 8.25
C ILE A 6 2.51 -9.55 7.36
N ASN A 7 1.97 -10.52 6.63
CA ASN A 7 2.70 -11.26 5.60
C ASN A 7 2.25 -10.84 4.17
N LYS A 8 2.82 -11.48 3.15
CA LYS A 8 2.50 -11.18 1.76
C LYS A 8 1.02 -11.46 1.46
N GLU A 9 0.50 -12.60 1.91
CA GLU A 9 -0.88 -13.01 1.67
C GLU A 9 -1.88 -12.02 2.29
N GLU A 10 -1.59 -11.52 3.49
CA GLU A 10 -2.39 -10.49 4.16
C GLU A 10 -2.30 -9.14 3.44
N SER A 11 -1.12 -8.76 2.96
CA SER A 11 -0.95 -7.55 2.13
C SER A 11 -1.79 -7.65 0.84
N ILE A 12 -1.79 -8.82 0.18
CA ILE A 12 -2.60 -9.07 -1.01
C ILE A 12 -4.10 -9.08 -0.67
N ALA A 13 -4.50 -9.68 0.46
CA ALA A 13 -5.90 -9.69 0.89
C ALA A 13 -6.44 -8.28 1.12
N ILE A 14 -5.63 -7.37 1.68
CA ILE A 14 -5.98 -5.96 1.82
C ILE A 14 -6.14 -5.29 0.45
N LEU A 15 -5.23 -5.56 -0.50
CA LEU A 15 -5.33 -5.01 -1.86
C LEU A 15 -6.58 -5.53 -2.60
N ASP A 16 -6.95 -6.80 -2.40
CA ASP A 16 -8.12 -7.42 -3.03
C ASP A 16 -9.44 -6.71 -2.66
N GLU A 17 -9.53 -6.06 -1.50
CA GLU A 17 -10.69 -5.23 -1.14
C GLU A 17 -10.90 -4.03 -2.08
N TYR A 18 -9.84 -3.60 -2.78
CA TYR A 18 -9.85 -2.52 -3.76
C TYR A 18 -10.00 -2.99 -5.20
N LYS A 19 -10.02 -4.30 -5.46
CA LYS A 19 -9.99 -4.87 -6.82
C LYS A 19 -11.09 -4.34 -7.75
N ASN A 20 -12.28 -4.09 -7.21
CA ASN A 20 -13.42 -3.54 -7.99
C ASN A 20 -13.37 -2.01 -8.17
N LYS A 21 -12.44 -1.32 -7.50
CA LYS A 21 -12.26 0.13 -7.53
C LYS A 21 -11.04 0.55 -8.36
N LEU A 22 -10.22 -0.41 -8.79
CA LEU A 22 -8.98 -0.19 -9.53
C LEU A 22 -9.12 -0.70 -10.96
N THR A 23 -8.38 -0.08 -11.87
CA THR A 23 -8.13 -0.71 -13.17
C THR A 23 -7.20 -1.91 -13.00
N PRO A 24 -7.19 -2.88 -13.95
CA PRO A 24 -6.26 -4.00 -13.89
C PRO A 24 -4.79 -3.57 -13.86
N GLU A 25 -4.45 -2.42 -14.45
CA GLU A 25 -3.10 -1.86 -14.42
C GLU A 25 -2.73 -1.33 -13.04
N GLN A 26 -3.61 -0.50 -12.44
CA GLN A 26 -3.39 0.02 -11.09
C GLN A 26 -3.26 -1.09 -10.05
N TYR A 27 -4.11 -2.12 -10.14
CA TYR A 27 -4.01 -3.28 -9.26
C TYR A 27 -2.65 -3.98 -9.41
N ARG A 28 -2.21 -4.24 -10.65
CA ARG A 28 -0.92 -4.90 -10.93
C ARG A 28 0.27 -4.06 -10.47
N ASN A 29 0.20 -2.74 -10.57
CA ASN A 29 1.27 -1.86 -10.09
C ASN A 29 1.46 -2.01 -8.56
N ILE A 30 0.36 -2.01 -7.81
CA ILE A 30 0.40 -2.15 -6.35
C ILE A 30 0.80 -3.59 -5.96
N GLU A 31 0.29 -4.60 -6.66
CA GLU A 31 0.69 -6.00 -6.47
C GLU A 31 2.19 -6.19 -6.71
N TRP A 32 2.74 -5.56 -7.75
CA TRP A 32 4.17 -5.60 -8.04
C TRP A 32 5.00 -4.92 -6.94
N MET A 33 4.55 -3.78 -6.43
CA MET A 33 5.16 -3.12 -5.27
C MET A 33 5.18 -4.04 -4.03
N ILE A 34 4.07 -4.69 -3.71
CA ILE A 34 3.99 -5.68 -2.61
C ILE A 34 4.99 -6.81 -2.86
N GLY A 35 5.04 -7.34 -4.08
CA GLY A 35 5.97 -8.40 -4.47
C GLY A 35 7.43 -7.99 -4.31
N HIS A 36 7.78 -6.77 -4.72
CA HIS A 36 9.13 -6.21 -4.58
C HIS A 36 9.54 -6.08 -3.11
N LEU A 37 8.70 -5.47 -2.28
CA LEU A 37 8.96 -5.33 -0.83
C LEU A 37 9.06 -6.70 -0.13
N SER A 38 8.27 -7.68 -0.56
CA SER A 38 8.30 -9.03 0.00
C SER A 38 9.65 -9.74 -0.19
N ILE A 39 10.42 -9.40 -1.23
CA ILE A 39 11.78 -9.91 -1.43
C ILE A 39 12.70 -9.47 -0.28
N GLU A 40 12.46 -8.28 0.26
CA GLU A 40 13.21 -7.70 1.38
C GLU A 40 12.62 -8.09 2.75
N GLY A 41 11.61 -8.97 2.78
CA GLY A 41 10.90 -9.34 4.01
C GLY A 41 10.03 -8.21 4.58
N MET A 42 9.69 -7.22 3.74
CA MET A 42 8.82 -6.10 4.10
C MET A 42 7.42 -6.34 3.54
N PHE A 43 6.40 -6.18 4.38
CA PHE A 43 5.01 -6.44 4.01
C PHE A 43 4.17 -5.20 4.33
N PRO A 44 3.65 -4.50 3.31
CA PRO A 44 2.92 -3.26 3.53
C PRO A 44 1.60 -3.55 4.23
N ASN A 45 1.35 -2.81 5.30
CA ASN A 45 0.10 -2.87 6.05
C ASN A 45 -1.02 -2.09 5.35
N ARG A 46 -2.20 -2.08 5.98
CA ARG A 46 -3.37 -1.35 5.47
C ARG A 46 -3.11 0.11 5.16
N VAL A 47 -2.44 0.85 6.05
CA VAL A 47 -2.18 2.28 5.84
C VAL A 47 -1.30 2.49 4.61
N GLU A 48 -0.31 1.61 4.43
CA GLU A 48 0.61 1.67 3.29
C GLU A 48 -0.10 1.31 1.98
N ILE A 49 -0.96 0.29 1.98
CA ILE A 49 -1.75 -0.09 0.81
C ILE A 49 -2.80 0.97 0.47
N ASP A 50 -3.51 1.52 1.46
CA ASP A 50 -4.48 2.60 1.26
C ASP A 50 -3.81 3.83 0.63
N ARG A 51 -2.59 4.16 1.07
CA ARG A 51 -1.79 5.23 0.46
C ARG A 51 -1.39 4.89 -0.98
N ALA A 52 -0.91 3.68 -1.24
CA ALA A 52 -0.56 3.25 -2.59
C ALA A 52 -1.76 3.33 -3.54
N VAL A 53 -2.95 2.91 -3.08
CA VAL A 53 -4.21 3.05 -3.82
C VAL A 53 -4.51 4.51 -4.13
N ARG A 54 -4.44 5.42 -3.14
CA ARG A 54 -4.69 6.85 -3.34
C ARG A 54 -3.71 7.49 -4.31
N THR A 55 -2.45 7.08 -4.29
CA THR A 55 -1.42 7.55 -5.22
C THR A 55 -1.67 7.03 -6.64
N GLU A 56 -1.91 5.73 -6.83
CA GLU A 56 -2.16 5.12 -8.15
C GLU A 56 -3.46 5.60 -8.80
N THR A 57 -4.45 5.95 -7.97
CA THR A 57 -5.72 6.56 -8.42
C THR A 57 -5.65 8.07 -8.58
N LYS A 58 -4.50 8.70 -8.34
CA LYS A 58 -4.27 10.15 -8.42
C LYS A 58 -5.16 10.98 -7.49
N ILE A 59 -5.65 10.37 -6.40
CA ILE A 59 -6.36 11.08 -5.33
C ILE A 59 -5.39 11.96 -4.54
N ILE A 60 -4.15 11.50 -4.38
CA ILE A 60 -3.04 12.27 -3.84
C ILE A 60 -1.84 12.22 -4.77
N THR A 61 -0.98 13.23 -4.69
CA THR A 61 0.31 13.21 -5.37
C THR A 61 1.34 12.39 -4.59
N TYR A 62 2.46 12.09 -5.25
CA TYR A 62 3.57 11.41 -4.60
C TYR A 62 4.19 12.27 -3.47
N GLU A 63 4.22 13.59 -3.65
CA GLU A 63 4.70 14.54 -2.64
C GLU A 63 3.78 14.52 -1.41
N GLU A 64 2.47 14.50 -1.60
CA GLU A 64 1.49 14.41 -0.51
C GLU A 64 1.60 13.06 0.23
N ALA A 65 1.75 11.96 -0.51
CA ALA A 65 2.00 10.64 0.05
C ALA A 65 3.29 10.60 0.89
N THR A 66 4.35 11.28 0.42
CA THR A 66 5.63 11.39 1.14
C THR A 66 5.50 12.24 2.39
N ALA A 67 4.76 13.35 2.32
CA ALA A 67 4.48 14.20 3.48
C ALA A 67 3.72 13.45 4.58
N GLU A 68 2.75 12.60 4.22
CA GLU A 68 2.05 11.74 5.19
C GLU A 68 3.02 10.79 5.92
N ILE A 69 3.97 10.18 5.20
CA ILE A 69 4.97 9.27 5.79
C ILE A 69 5.85 10.02 6.80
N LEU A 70 6.31 11.22 6.44
CA LEU A 70 7.19 12.03 7.28
C LEU A 70 6.47 12.56 8.52
N ASN A 71 5.20 12.96 8.38
CA ASN A 71 4.39 13.42 9.51
C ASN A 71 4.08 12.30 10.51
N ILE A 72 3.87 11.06 10.05
CA ILE A 72 3.70 9.90 10.93
C ILE A 72 4.98 9.58 11.72
N ARG A 73 6.16 9.90 11.18
CA ARG A 73 7.45 9.68 11.84
C ARG A 73 7.83 10.77 12.86
N GLY A 74 7.12 11.90 12.86
CA GLY A 74 7.36 13.04 13.76
C GLY A 74 6.36 13.19 14.91
N ALA A 75 5.42 12.24 15.07
CA ALA A 75 4.36 12.25 16.09
C ALA A 75 4.58 11.19 17.17
#